data_AF-A0A962IWN8-F1
#
_entry.id   AF-A0A962IWN8-F1
#
_cell.length_a   1.000
_cell.length_b   1.000
_cell.length_c   1.000
_cell.angle_alpha   90.00
_cell.angle_beta   90.00
_cell.angle_gamma   90.00
#
_symmetry.space_group_name_H-M   'P 1'
#
loop_
_entity.id
_entity.type
_entity.pdbx_description
1 polymer ?
#
loop_
_entity_poly.entity_id
_entity_poly.type
_entity_poly.pdbx_seq_one_letter_code
_entity_poly.pdbx_strand_id
1 'polypeptide(L)'
;INANVAVRPDHGVFQKSGWPDSIRTRPEILDEDFDAVSRLLGIEHPHTVSPKGNAVDQLAHSLGAVKVSPAPVTVRYQSGENPVGVFQPACTECGNCVTGCNVGAKGTLTTSAIPLAVSGGADFYTNTTVTRLEKLSDAHGYRWRVRVTPTEQQRGTLKRKEWFIEARVVILAAGTLGSTEILMRSQSDELTFSTQLGKRFSTNGDALAMSFGQLNPVGAIAALDQHQPDRRPGATITRLTRVSGTDKYGRPVVLTLEDGAVPAALARVFTEITTTAAMVGRLASEKLPGLIATDRSDPLAASHKQADHAQLLLVMGNDDSAGELEFVQAASGRVADGGIRVNWLQAAANPASQMAHELFKGQSFGGGFDHGQYVPNPLWQLLPEESASILGGSLPDPRAITVHPLGGCCMGDDVQSGVVNDFGQVFNPEGDLHPGLYVLDGAVVPEALEINPFLTISALAWRGAGQILKTHNFPARPAVTTVSDEVKAYAASLVNRNPYVSRSQAVALTISEQLFGQIPSKGKWFAAMLKDGERCFAPNGLLVLIDVTHPDADQWLDAPGETPLDNARIELHRNPLGVRQAALLNATGIPREKLGTDTLV
;
A
#
# COMPACT_ATOMS: atom_id res chain seq x y z
N ILE A 1 3.65 1.45 -7.68
CA ILE A 1 3.22 2.20 -6.47
C ILE A 1 3.97 1.77 -5.20
N ASN A 2 5.02 0.93 -5.29
CA ASN A 2 5.95 0.69 -4.19
C ASN A 2 6.95 1.86 -4.01
N ALA A 3 7.72 1.81 -2.93
CA ALA A 3 8.80 2.75 -2.62
C ALA A 3 10.14 2.46 -3.34
N ASN A 4 10.20 1.41 -4.17
CA ASN A 4 11.37 1.01 -4.97
C ASN A 4 12.62 0.60 -4.20
N VAL A 5 12.48 0.18 -2.94
CA VAL A 5 13.59 -0.39 -2.16
C VAL A 5 13.97 -1.81 -2.61
N ALA A 6 15.18 -1.97 -3.15
CA ALA A 6 15.71 -3.18 -3.75
C ALA A 6 16.76 -3.85 -2.83
N VAL A 7 16.32 -4.32 -1.66
CA VAL A 7 17.23 -4.96 -0.70
C VAL A 7 17.50 -6.40 -1.10
N ARG A 8 18.77 -6.80 -1.06
CA ARG A 8 19.17 -8.21 -1.19
C ARG A 8 19.06 -8.87 0.18
N PRO A 9 18.35 -10.00 0.32
CA PRO A 9 18.27 -10.71 1.59
C PRO A 9 19.61 -11.35 1.95
N ASP A 10 19.89 -11.45 3.23
CA ASP A 10 20.99 -12.28 3.74
C ASP A 10 20.73 -13.75 3.39
N HIS A 11 21.79 -14.51 3.11
CA HIS A 11 21.68 -15.93 2.75
C HIS A 11 20.92 -16.77 3.79
N GLY A 12 20.97 -16.40 5.07
CA GLY A 12 20.23 -17.07 6.14
C GLY A 12 18.70 -17.07 5.96
N VAL A 13 18.15 -16.12 5.21
CA VAL A 13 16.71 -16.08 4.87
C VAL A 13 16.31 -17.29 4.02
N PHE A 14 17.20 -17.73 3.11
CA PHE A 14 16.99 -18.87 2.23
C PHE A 14 17.26 -20.22 2.91
N GLN A 15 17.93 -20.21 4.07
CA GLN A 15 18.26 -21.43 4.82
C GLN A 15 17.11 -21.93 5.70
N LYS A 16 15.99 -21.19 5.76
CA LYS A 16 14.77 -21.59 6.47
C LYS A 16 14.12 -22.81 5.80
N SER A 17 13.38 -23.60 6.58
CA SER A 17 12.88 -24.92 6.16
C SER A 17 11.83 -24.90 5.07
N GLY A 18 11.17 -23.78 4.80
CA GLY A 18 10.21 -23.64 3.70
C GLY A 18 10.85 -23.49 2.33
N TRP A 19 12.14 -23.19 2.24
CA TRP A 19 12.84 -23.13 0.95
C TRP A 19 13.22 -24.54 0.47
N PRO A 20 13.13 -24.83 -0.84
CA PRO A 20 13.57 -26.09 -1.42
C PRO A 20 15.03 -26.39 -1.09
N ASP A 21 15.37 -27.67 -0.97
CA ASP A 21 16.71 -28.13 -0.62
C ASP A 21 17.80 -27.58 -1.55
N SER A 22 17.48 -27.42 -2.84
CA SER A 22 18.40 -26.89 -3.85
C SER A 22 18.87 -25.46 -3.52
N ILE A 23 17.98 -24.61 -3.00
CA ILE A 23 18.25 -23.23 -2.59
C ILE A 23 18.74 -23.18 -1.14
N ARG A 24 18.10 -23.96 -0.25
CA ARG A 24 18.34 -23.95 1.19
C ARG A 24 19.76 -24.37 1.56
N THR A 25 20.32 -25.34 0.83
CA THR A 25 21.68 -25.84 1.08
C THR A 25 22.76 -25.03 0.38
N ARG A 26 22.40 -24.26 -0.66
CA ARG A 26 23.30 -23.48 -1.50
C ARG A 26 22.66 -22.16 -1.94
N PRO A 27 22.39 -21.22 -1.02
CA PRO A 27 21.73 -19.97 -1.35
C PRO A 27 22.52 -19.11 -2.36
N GLU A 28 23.83 -19.31 -2.46
CA GLU A 28 24.72 -18.64 -3.41
C GLU A 28 24.36 -18.90 -4.87
N ILE A 29 23.58 -19.94 -5.20
CA ILE A 29 23.12 -20.19 -6.58
C ILE A 29 22.22 -19.07 -7.12
N LEU A 30 21.62 -18.27 -6.23
CA LEU A 30 20.79 -17.13 -6.60
C LEU A 30 21.63 -15.88 -6.86
N ASP A 31 22.94 -15.90 -6.56
CA ASP A 31 23.73 -14.68 -6.54
C ASP A 31 23.88 -14.05 -7.92
N GLU A 32 24.05 -14.88 -8.95
CA GLU A 32 24.11 -14.44 -10.35
C GLU A 32 22.77 -13.84 -10.82
N ASP A 33 21.65 -14.42 -10.36
CA ASP A 33 20.30 -13.95 -10.68
C ASP A 33 20.04 -12.58 -10.03
N PHE A 34 20.42 -12.42 -8.76
CA PHE A 34 20.38 -11.13 -8.05
C PHE A 34 21.22 -10.07 -8.74
N ASP A 35 22.43 -10.42 -9.16
CA ASP A 35 23.35 -9.48 -9.81
C ASP A 35 22.83 -9.07 -11.20
N ALA A 36 22.27 -10.01 -11.96
CA ALA A 36 21.68 -9.74 -13.27
C ALA A 36 20.50 -8.77 -13.17
N VAL A 37 19.58 -9.02 -12.24
CA VAL A 37 18.42 -8.16 -12.00
C VAL A 37 18.84 -6.80 -11.42
N SER A 38 19.81 -6.76 -10.51
CA SER A 38 20.32 -5.51 -9.94
C SER A 38 20.89 -4.59 -11.02
N ARG A 39 21.64 -5.16 -11.97
CA ARG A 39 22.13 -4.42 -13.15
C ARG A 39 20.98 -3.96 -14.05
N LEU A 40 19.99 -4.81 -14.32
CA LEU A 40 18.83 -4.46 -15.15
C LEU A 40 18.03 -3.30 -14.55
N LEU A 41 17.83 -3.31 -13.23
CA LEU A 41 17.01 -2.34 -12.52
C LEU A 41 17.74 -1.02 -12.19
N GLY A 42 19.07 -1.00 -12.28
CA GLY A 42 19.87 0.20 -12.01
C GLY A 42 19.73 0.67 -10.56
N ILE A 43 20.02 -0.22 -9.61
CA ILE A 43 19.95 0.09 -8.17
C ILE A 43 20.97 1.18 -7.83
N GLU A 44 20.51 2.23 -7.17
CA GLU A 44 21.29 3.35 -6.65
C GLU A 44 21.04 3.51 -5.14
N HIS A 45 21.74 4.45 -4.50
CA HIS A 45 21.54 4.81 -3.10
C HIS A 45 21.30 6.32 -2.97
N PRO A 46 20.46 6.77 -2.03
CA PRO A 46 20.36 8.17 -1.67
C PRO A 46 21.73 8.76 -1.33
N HIS A 47 22.04 9.94 -1.89
CA HIS A 47 23.34 10.60 -1.70
C HIS A 47 23.40 11.48 -0.44
N THR A 48 22.25 11.91 0.07
CA THR A 48 22.12 12.77 1.24
C THR A 48 21.23 12.10 2.28
N VAL A 49 21.47 12.43 3.55
CA VAL A 49 20.60 12.02 4.65
C VAL A 49 19.61 13.16 4.90
N SER A 50 18.33 12.88 4.69
CA SER A 50 17.26 13.85 4.96
C SER A 50 16.92 13.88 6.46
N PRO A 51 16.18 14.90 6.94
CA PRO A 51 15.75 14.96 8.34
C PRO A 51 15.01 13.70 8.82
N LYS A 52 14.17 13.09 7.97
CA LYS A 52 13.49 11.82 8.31
C LYS A 52 14.46 10.65 8.42
N GLY A 53 15.53 10.66 7.62
CA GLY A 53 16.61 9.70 7.72
C GLY A 53 17.38 9.85 9.04
N ASN A 54 17.70 11.07 9.45
CA ASN A 54 18.34 11.34 10.75
C ASN A 54 17.49 10.85 11.94
N ALA A 55 16.17 11.03 11.87
CA ALA A 55 15.25 10.55 12.91
C ALA A 55 15.26 9.02 13.03
N VAL A 56 15.37 8.28 11.91
CA VAL A 56 15.52 6.81 11.95
C VAL A 56 16.90 6.40 12.45
N ASP A 57 17.96 7.12 12.08
CA ASP A 57 19.30 6.88 12.60
C ASP A 57 19.33 7.02 14.13
N GLN A 58 18.72 8.07 14.66
CA GLN A 58 18.61 8.32 16.09
C GLN A 58 17.86 7.19 16.82
N LEU A 59 16.69 6.80 16.29
CA LEU A 59 15.94 5.67 16.82
C LEU A 59 16.77 4.38 16.78
N ALA A 60 17.38 4.07 15.64
CA ALA A 60 18.18 2.87 15.47
C ALA A 60 19.35 2.77 16.45
N HIS A 61 20.09 3.87 16.66
CA HIS A 61 21.16 3.92 17.67
C HIS A 61 20.63 3.70 19.08
N SER A 62 19.47 4.28 19.42
CA SER A 62 18.84 4.07 20.74
C SER A 62 18.42 2.61 20.99
N LEU A 63 18.11 1.87 19.92
CA LEU A 63 17.76 0.46 19.96
C LEU A 63 18.99 -0.48 19.86
N GLY A 64 20.20 0.07 19.85
CA GLY A 64 21.44 -0.70 19.76
C GLY A 64 21.72 -1.29 18.38
N ALA A 65 21.15 -0.71 17.31
CA ALA A 65 21.43 -1.15 15.95
C ALA A 65 22.93 -1.02 15.63
N VAL A 66 23.50 -2.08 15.04
CA VAL A 66 24.92 -2.12 14.69
C VAL A 66 25.23 -1.24 13.47
N LYS A 67 24.27 -1.09 12.55
CA LYS A 67 24.48 -0.38 11.29
C LYS A 67 23.18 0.20 10.76
N VAL A 68 23.22 1.48 10.36
CA VAL A 68 22.16 2.13 9.59
C VAL A 68 22.71 2.52 8.22
N SER A 69 22.04 2.09 7.15
CA SER A 69 22.55 2.19 5.78
C SER A 69 21.59 2.98 4.89
N PRO A 70 22.09 3.69 3.85
CA PRO A 70 21.23 4.21 2.80
C PRO A 70 20.50 3.05 2.12
N ALA A 71 19.18 3.16 1.95
CA ALA A 71 18.40 2.11 1.33
C ALA A 71 18.78 1.94 -0.15
N PRO A 72 19.06 0.72 -0.64
CA PRO A 72 19.22 0.48 -2.07
C PRO A 72 17.86 0.70 -2.75
N VAL A 73 17.80 1.59 -3.73
CA VAL A 73 16.56 1.98 -4.40
C VAL A 73 16.71 1.98 -5.91
N THR A 74 15.66 1.64 -6.63
CA THR A 74 15.61 1.82 -8.09
C THR A 74 15.06 3.21 -8.41
N VAL A 75 15.83 4.25 -8.05
CA VAL A 75 15.51 5.66 -8.28
C VAL A 75 16.75 6.34 -8.85
N ARG A 76 16.60 7.14 -9.91
CA ARG A 76 17.69 7.87 -10.54
C ARG A 76 17.92 9.20 -9.84
N TYR A 77 19.12 9.44 -9.34
CA TYR A 77 19.50 10.75 -8.78
C TYR A 77 20.17 11.67 -9.81
N GLN A 78 20.50 11.14 -10.99
CA GLN A 78 21.02 11.91 -12.12
C GLN A 78 20.23 11.60 -13.39
N SER A 79 19.93 12.66 -14.15
CA SER A 79 19.24 12.55 -15.42
C SER A 79 20.12 11.82 -16.44
N GLY A 80 19.55 10.87 -17.15
CA GLY A 80 20.27 10.12 -18.19
C GLY A 80 19.60 8.81 -18.55
N GLU A 81 20.23 8.04 -19.43
CA GLU A 81 19.76 6.69 -19.73
C GLU A 81 19.99 5.76 -18.54
N ASN A 82 19.00 4.90 -18.29
CA ASN A 82 19.11 3.78 -17.37
C ASN A 82 19.80 2.57 -18.07
N PRO A 83 20.06 1.45 -17.36
CA PRO A 83 20.80 0.32 -17.91
C PRO A 83 20.20 -0.31 -19.19
N VAL A 84 18.90 -0.13 -19.44
CA VAL A 84 18.24 -0.62 -20.66
C VAL A 84 18.13 0.45 -21.76
N GLY A 85 18.68 1.65 -21.55
CA GLY A 85 18.68 2.73 -22.53
C GLY A 85 17.44 3.64 -22.51
N VAL A 86 16.59 3.55 -21.48
CA VAL A 86 15.45 4.46 -21.32
C VAL A 86 15.91 5.70 -20.57
N PHE A 87 15.66 6.89 -21.13
CA PHE A 87 15.95 8.15 -20.46
C PHE A 87 15.05 8.35 -19.24
N GLN A 88 15.64 8.70 -18.09
CA GLN A 88 14.93 9.07 -16.88
C GLN A 88 15.50 10.39 -16.33
N PRO A 89 14.65 11.34 -15.93
CA PRO A 89 15.10 12.54 -15.23
C PRO A 89 15.57 12.22 -13.80
N ALA A 90 16.35 13.11 -13.21
CA ALA A 90 16.76 13.04 -11.82
C ALA A 90 15.56 13.15 -10.86
N CYS A 91 15.64 12.43 -9.75
CA CYS A 91 14.69 12.51 -8.65
C CYS A 91 14.67 13.92 -8.06
N THR A 92 13.46 14.43 -7.82
CA THR A 92 13.25 15.72 -7.18
C THR A 92 13.15 15.62 -5.66
N GLU A 93 13.24 14.40 -5.11
CA GLU A 93 13.19 14.12 -3.67
C GLU A 93 11.85 14.49 -3.00
N CYS A 94 10.75 14.44 -3.76
CA CYS A 94 9.43 14.89 -3.31
C CYS A 94 8.70 13.96 -2.32
N GLY A 95 9.15 12.72 -2.08
CA GLY A 95 8.54 11.79 -1.12
C GLY A 95 7.26 11.04 -1.57
N ASN A 96 6.76 11.24 -2.80
CA ASN A 96 5.47 10.68 -3.26
C ASN A 96 5.57 9.29 -3.92
N CYS A 97 6.66 8.54 -3.72
CA CYS A 97 6.93 7.34 -4.51
C CYS A 97 5.79 6.31 -4.48
N VAL A 98 5.08 6.19 -3.35
CA VAL A 98 4.05 5.16 -3.15
C VAL A 98 2.68 5.50 -3.76
N THR A 99 2.45 6.74 -4.19
CA THR A 99 1.27 7.12 -4.99
C THR A 99 1.56 7.16 -6.49
N GLY A 100 2.83 7.02 -6.88
CA GLY A 100 3.28 7.12 -8.27
C GLY A 100 4.33 8.22 -8.42
N CYS A 101 5.31 8.02 -9.30
CA CYS A 101 6.32 9.03 -9.59
C CYS A 101 5.89 9.81 -10.82
N ASN A 102 5.47 11.06 -10.63
CA ASN A 102 5.06 11.93 -11.74
C ASN A 102 6.26 12.54 -12.48
N VAL A 103 7.44 12.51 -11.86
CA VAL A 103 8.70 13.00 -12.45
C VAL A 103 9.26 12.01 -13.48
N GLY A 104 9.03 10.70 -13.31
CA GLY A 104 9.65 9.67 -14.17
C GLY A 104 11.04 9.20 -13.71
N ALA A 105 11.56 9.74 -12.60
CA ALA A 105 12.86 9.36 -12.01
C ALA A 105 12.88 7.95 -11.38
N LYS A 106 11.69 7.43 -11.05
CA LYS A 106 11.53 6.14 -10.39
C LYS A 106 11.65 5.00 -11.40
N GLY A 107 12.62 4.11 -11.20
CA GLY A 107 12.82 2.89 -12.00
C GLY A 107 11.70 1.88 -11.78
N THR A 108 10.66 1.93 -12.61
CA THR A 108 9.54 0.99 -12.60
C THR A 108 9.72 -0.06 -13.69
N LEU A 109 8.92 -1.14 -13.67
CA LEU A 109 8.91 -2.10 -14.78
C LEU A 109 8.54 -1.44 -16.12
N THR A 110 7.81 -0.32 -16.10
CA THR A 110 7.48 0.46 -17.31
C THR A 110 8.66 1.28 -17.85
N THR A 111 9.74 1.43 -17.08
CA THR A 111 10.99 2.06 -17.55
C THR A 111 12.13 1.05 -17.71
N SER A 112 11.93 -0.23 -17.35
CA SER A 112 12.93 -1.28 -17.46
C SER A 112 12.44 -2.47 -18.29
N ALA A 113 11.85 -3.48 -17.65
CA ALA A 113 11.55 -4.78 -18.26
C ALA A 113 10.51 -4.72 -19.38
N ILE A 114 9.46 -3.89 -19.26
CA ILE A 114 8.37 -3.83 -20.26
C ILE A 114 8.86 -3.24 -21.59
N PRO A 115 9.51 -2.06 -21.62
CA PRO A 115 10.12 -1.53 -22.85
C PRO A 115 11.09 -2.52 -23.53
N LEU A 116 11.86 -3.26 -22.73
CA LEU A 116 12.79 -4.27 -23.22
C LEU A 116 12.04 -5.45 -23.86
N ALA A 117 10.97 -5.94 -23.21
CA ALA A 117 10.12 -7.01 -23.73
C ALA A 117 9.42 -6.60 -25.04
N VAL A 118 8.92 -5.36 -25.13
CA VAL A 118 8.34 -4.80 -26.36
C VAL A 118 9.39 -4.78 -27.48
N SER A 119 10.61 -4.33 -27.18
CA SER A 119 11.73 -4.35 -28.13
C SER A 119 12.10 -5.79 -28.57
N GLY A 120 11.85 -6.78 -27.72
CA GLY A 120 11.96 -8.22 -28.02
C GLY A 120 10.76 -8.81 -28.78
N GLY A 121 9.75 -8.01 -29.11
CA GLY A 121 8.56 -8.40 -29.85
C GLY A 121 7.43 -9.01 -29.00
N ALA A 122 7.35 -8.64 -27.71
CA ALA A 122 6.23 -9.02 -26.85
C ALA A 122 5.01 -8.10 -27.06
N ASP A 123 3.82 -8.70 -27.17
CA ASP A 123 2.54 -7.97 -27.22
C ASP A 123 1.96 -7.81 -25.81
N PHE A 124 1.40 -6.63 -25.52
CA PHE A 124 0.75 -6.31 -24.26
C PHE A 124 -0.74 -6.05 -24.46
N TYR A 125 -1.58 -6.84 -23.79
CA TYR A 125 -3.04 -6.69 -23.79
C TYR A 125 -3.50 -6.14 -22.43
N THR A 126 -3.85 -4.86 -22.38
CA THR A 126 -4.30 -4.20 -21.13
C THR A 126 -5.81 -4.32 -20.93
N ASN A 127 -6.30 -3.99 -19.73
CA ASN A 127 -7.73 -4.07 -19.37
C ASN A 127 -8.36 -5.45 -19.64
N THR A 128 -7.55 -6.50 -19.53
CA THR A 128 -7.93 -7.88 -19.82
C THR A 128 -7.62 -8.72 -18.59
N THR A 129 -8.65 -9.26 -17.94
CA THR A 129 -8.54 -10.08 -16.73
C THR A 129 -8.62 -11.56 -17.10
N VAL A 130 -7.66 -12.36 -16.63
CA VAL A 130 -7.70 -13.83 -16.74
C VAL A 130 -8.72 -14.39 -15.78
N THR A 131 -9.67 -15.17 -16.29
CA THR A 131 -10.73 -15.79 -15.48
C THR A 131 -10.44 -17.25 -15.20
N ARG A 132 -9.88 -18.00 -16.16
CA ARG A 132 -9.70 -19.45 -15.98
C ARG A 132 -8.60 -20.01 -16.88
N LEU A 133 -7.90 -21.02 -16.38
CA LEU A 133 -7.02 -21.88 -17.16
C LEU A 133 -7.72 -23.21 -17.45
N GLU A 134 -7.60 -23.68 -18.68
CA GLU A 134 -8.12 -24.97 -19.12
C GLU A 134 -6.99 -25.75 -19.81
N LYS A 135 -6.82 -27.00 -19.41
CA LYS A 135 -5.87 -27.93 -20.04
C LYS A 135 -6.46 -28.41 -21.36
N LEU A 136 -5.69 -28.35 -22.44
CA LEU A 136 -6.04 -28.92 -23.73
C LEU A 136 -5.08 -30.06 -24.05
N SER A 137 -5.64 -31.25 -24.27
CA SER A 137 -4.93 -32.38 -24.85
C SER A 137 -5.58 -32.74 -26.18
N ASP A 138 -4.94 -32.38 -27.28
CA ASP A 138 -5.38 -32.75 -28.63
C ASP A 138 -4.23 -33.35 -29.45
N ALA A 139 -4.50 -33.64 -30.73
CA ALA A 139 -3.53 -34.24 -31.65
C ALA A 139 -2.26 -33.39 -31.87
N HIS A 140 -2.23 -32.12 -31.43
CA HIS A 140 -1.10 -31.21 -31.56
C HIS A 140 -0.23 -31.09 -30.30
N GLY A 141 -0.49 -31.95 -29.30
CA GLY A 141 0.26 -32.00 -28.04
C GLY A 141 -0.35 -31.14 -26.94
N TYR A 142 0.39 -31.00 -25.84
CA TYR A 142 -0.07 -30.31 -24.64
C TYR A 142 -0.20 -28.79 -24.86
N ARG A 143 -1.37 -28.21 -24.55
CA ARG A 143 -1.63 -26.77 -24.64
C ARG A 143 -2.51 -26.28 -23.49
N TRP A 144 -2.49 -24.97 -23.28
CA TRP A 144 -3.37 -24.26 -22.36
C TRP A 144 -4.32 -23.35 -23.12
N ARG A 145 -5.56 -23.28 -22.63
CA ARG A 145 -6.50 -22.21 -22.98
C ARG A 145 -6.65 -21.28 -21.79
N VAL A 146 -6.33 -20.02 -22.00
CA VAL A 146 -6.45 -18.94 -21.01
C VAL A 146 -7.68 -18.13 -21.33
N ARG A 147 -8.75 -18.27 -20.53
CA ARG A 147 -9.98 -17.49 -20.69
C ARG A 147 -9.81 -16.11 -20.09
N VAL A 148 -10.33 -15.11 -20.77
CA VAL A 148 -10.19 -13.70 -20.42
C VAL A 148 -11.46 -12.90 -20.67
N THR A 149 -11.57 -11.76 -19.99
CA THR A 149 -12.68 -10.81 -20.04
C THR A 149 -12.16 -9.37 -19.95
N PRO A 150 -12.93 -8.35 -20.39
CA PRO A 150 -12.59 -6.97 -20.06
C PRO A 150 -12.63 -6.77 -18.54
N THR A 151 -11.64 -6.09 -17.98
CA THR A 151 -11.51 -5.89 -16.52
C THR A 151 -12.71 -5.17 -15.91
N GLU A 152 -13.29 -4.19 -16.61
CA GLU A 152 -14.49 -3.47 -16.17
C GLU A 152 -15.71 -4.39 -15.95
N GLN A 153 -15.78 -5.53 -16.66
CA GLN A 153 -16.89 -6.47 -16.57
C GLN A 153 -16.72 -7.49 -15.44
N GLN A 154 -15.59 -7.49 -14.72
CA GLN A 154 -15.37 -8.38 -13.57
C GLN A 154 -16.33 -8.09 -12.41
N ARG A 155 -16.79 -6.84 -12.28
CA ARG A 155 -17.64 -6.36 -11.18
C ARG A 155 -19.12 -6.21 -11.56
N GLY A 156 -19.50 -6.63 -12.78
CA GLY A 156 -20.84 -6.43 -13.33
C GLY A 156 -21.72 -7.69 -13.28
N THR A 157 -23.04 -7.49 -13.35
CA THR A 157 -24.06 -8.54 -13.48
C THR A 157 -24.48 -8.80 -14.93
N LEU A 158 -23.93 -8.04 -15.88
CA LEU A 158 -24.25 -8.15 -17.31
C LEU A 158 -23.58 -9.37 -17.95
N LYS A 159 -24.16 -9.85 -19.05
CA LYS A 159 -23.62 -10.98 -19.84
C LYS A 159 -22.20 -10.66 -20.30
N ARG A 160 -21.24 -11.39 -19.74
CA ARG A 160 -19.80 -11.16 -19.94
C ARG A 160 -19.38 -11.46 -21.37
N LYS A 161 -18.54 -10.60 -21.94
CA LYS A 161 -17.78 -10.95 -23.15
C LYS A 161 -16.56 -11.73 -22.72
N GLU A 162 -16.50 -13.00 -23.12
CA GLU A 162 -15.32 -13.84 -22.92
C GLU A 162 -14.67 -14.19 -24.26
N TRP A 163 -13.34 -14.22 -24.24
CA TRP A 163 -12.54 -14.84 -25.29
C TRP A 163 -11.40 -15.61 -24.64
N PHE A 164 -10.57 -16.25 -25.46
CA PHE A 164 -9.46 -17.03 -24.96
C PHE A 164 -8.19 -16.81 -25.79
N ILE A 165 -7.07 -17.13 -25.17
CA ILE A 165 -5.75 -17.22 -25.79
C ILE A 165 -5.26 -18.65 -25.61
N GLU A 166 -4.78 -19.28 -26.68
CA GLU A 166 -4.12 -20.58 -26.61
C GLU A 166 -2.61 -20.41 -26.52
N ALA A 167 -1.99 -21.14 -25.60
CA ALA A 167 -0.55 -21.05 -25.34
C ALA A 167 0.06 -22.43 -25.07
N ARG A 168 1.33 -22.61 -25.45
CA ARG A 168 2.11 -23.80 -25.06
C ARG A 168 2.70 -23.65 -23.67
N VAL A 169 3.05 -22.42 -23.30
CA VAL A 169 3.62 -22.06 -22.01
C VAL A 169 2.78 -20.93 -21.42
N VAL A 170 2.32 -21.10 -20.19
CA VAL A 170 1.60 -20.12 -19.38
C VAL A 170 2.44 -19.83 -18.14
N ILE A 171 2.74 -18.55 -17.95
CA ILE A 171 3.43 -18.04 -16.76
C ILE A 171 2.42 -17.15 -16.02
N LEU A 172 2.01 -17.56 -14.83
CA LEU A 172 1.25 -16.71 -13.93
C LEU A 172 2.20 -15.75 -13.22
N ALA A 173 1.96 -14.46 -13.42
CA ALA A 173 2.66 -13.35 -12.77
C ALA A 173 1.65 -12.30 -12.28
N ALA A 174 0.51 -12.76 -11.76
CA ALA A 174 -0.61 -11.92 -11.30
C ALA A 174 -0.44 -11.44 -9.84
N GLY A 175 0.75 -11.62 -9.27
CA GLY A 175 1.05 -11.34 -7.88
C GLY A 175 0.53 -12.43 -6.96
N THR A 176 1.00 -12.42 -5.71
CA THR A 176 0.68 -13.38 -4.66
C THR A 176 -0.80 -13.78 -4.64
N LEU A 177 -1.69 -12.80 -4.50
CA LEU A 177 -3.13 -13.07 -4.41
C LEU A 177 -3.71 -13.52 -5.76
N GLY A 178 -3.32 -12.89 -6.87
CA GLY A 178 -3.92 -13.12 -8.17
C GLY A 178 -3.53 -14.47 -8.78
N SER A 179 -2.26 -14.87 -8.68
CA SER A 179 -1.79 -16.15 -9.20
C SER A 179 -2.39 -17.32 -8.42
N THR A 180 -2.44 -17.20 -7.09
CA THR A 180 -3.12 -18.19 -6.24
C THR A 180 -4.62 -18.26 -6.54
N GLU A 181 -5.31 -17.12 -6.70
CA GLU A 181 -6.73 -17.06 -7.09
C GLU A 181 -6.99 -17.76 -8.42
N ILE A 182 -6.18 -17.48 -9.44
CA ILE A 182 -6.34 -18.06 -10.78
C ILE A 182 -6.19 -19.58 -10.73
N LEU A 183 -5.19 -20.12 -10.02
CA LEU A 183 -5.04 -21.57 -9.87
C LEU A 183 -6.24 -22.18 -9.13
N MET A 184 -6.63 -21.64 -7.98
CA MET A 184 -7.76 -22.17 -7.21
C MET A 184 -9.06 -22.16 -8.03
N ARG A 185 -9.34 -21.06 -8.72
CA ARG A 185 -10.53 -20.92 -9.57
C ARG A 185 -10.50 -21.84 -10.79
N SER A 186 -9.31 -22.21 -11.26
CA SER A 186 -9.16 -23.08 -12.43
C SER A 186 -9.30 -24.57 -12.10
N GLN A 187 -9.39 -24.93 -10.82
CA GLN A 187 -9.61 -26.32 -10.42
C GLN A 187 -10.88 -26.91 -11.06
N SER A 188 -10.78 -28.16 -11.49
CA SER A 188 -11.86 -28.98 -12.05
C SER A 188 -11.52 -30.46 -11.95
N ASP A 189 -12.44 -31.33 -12.35
CA ASP A 189 -12.21 -32.79 -12.35
C ASP A 189 -11.00 -33.20 -13.20
N GLU A 190 -10.62 -32.41 -14.21
CA GLU A 190 -9.52 -32.68 -15.14
C GLU A 190 -8.25 -31.86 -14.85
N LEU A 191 -8.33 -30.86 -13.95
CA LEU A 191 -7.23 -29.97 -13.62
C LEU A 191 -7.22 -29.71 -12.12
N THR A 192 -6.26 -30.34 -11.46
CA THR A 192 -6.05 -30.25 -10.02
C THR A 192 -4.60 -29.86 -9.73
N PHE A 193 -4.40 -29.32 -8.53
CA PHE A 193 -3.11 -28.78 -8.09
C PHE A 193 -2.74 -29.38 -6.72
N SER A 194 -1.51 -29.11 -6.30
CA SER A 194 -1.01 -29.48 -4.97
C SER A 194 -1.98 -29.07 -3.85
N THR A 195 -2.08 -29.90 -2.81
CA THR A 195 -2.81 -29.58 -1.57
C THR A 195 -2.13 -28.49 -0.73
N GLN A 196 -0.96 -28.01 -1.16
CA GLN A 196 -0.28 -26.84 -0.62
C GLN A 196 -0.78 -25.52 -1.22
N LEU A 197 -1.62 -25.56 -2.27
CA LEU A 197 -2.18 -24.35 -2.88
C LEU A 197 -2.98 -23.55 -1.85
N GLY A 198 -2.62 -22.28 -1.71
CA GLY A 198 -3.18 -21.36 -0.71
C GLY A 198 -2.44 -21.32 0.62
N LYS A 199 -1.54 -22.28 0.90
CA LYS A 199 -0.82 -22.32 2.18
C LYS A 199 0.41 -21.41 2.17
N ARG A 200 1.00 -21.24 3.36
CA ARG A 200 2.22 -20.48 3.60
C ARG A 200 2.11 -19.00 3.20
N PHE A 201 0.93 -18.41 3.37
CA PHE A 201 0.76 -16.99 3.10
C PHE A 201 1.45 -16.16 4.18
N SER A 202 2.19 -15.15 3.75
CA SER A 202 2.95 -14.23 4.60
C SER A 202 2.60 -12.79 4.28
N THR A 203 2.56 -11.98 5.34
CA THR A 203 2.51 -10.51 5.29
C THR A 203 3.89 -9.88 5.28
N ASN A 204 4.94 -10.71 5.20
CA ASN A 204 6.35 -10.34 5.38
C ASN A 204 6.64 -9.67 6.73
N GLY A 205 5.79 -9.96 7.73
CA GLY A 205 5.78 -9.31 9.03
C GLY A 205 5.67 -7.78 8.97
N ASP A 206 4.98 -7.25 7.96
CA ASP A 206 4.76 -5.82 7.80
C ASP A 206 4.06 -5.24 9.03
N ALA A 207 4.65 -4.19 9.60
CA ALA A 207 4.03 -3.35 10.61
C ALA A 207 4.31 -1.87 10.33
N LEU A 208 3.37 -1.03 10.74
CA LEU A 208 3.50 0.43 10.66
C LEU A 208 3.58 0.98 12.08
N ALA A 209 4.49 1.92 12.28
CA ALA A 209 4.65 2.62 13.54
C ALA A 209 4.85 4.10 13.26
N MET A 210 4.45 4.94 14.22
CA MET A 210 4.55 6.38 14.09
C MET A 210 5.13 6.98 15.37
N SER A 211 5.70 8.18 15.26
CA SER A 211 5.90 9.04 16.42
C SER A 211 5.25 10.39 16.18
N PHE A 212 4.91 11.07 17.26
CA PHE A 212 4.23 12.36 17.23
C PHE A 212 4.94 13.38 18.12
N GLY A 213 5.13 14.60 17.61
CA GLY A 213 5.63 15.74 18.37
C GLY A 213 7.08 15.62 18.83
N GLN A 214 7.96 15.08 17.98
CA GLN A 214 9.42 15.13 18.22
C GLN A 214 9.88 16.58 18.41
N LEU A 215 10.96 16.79 19.16
CA LEU A 215 11.47 18.14 19.43
C LEU A 215 11.93 18.85 18.14
N ASN A 216 12.69 18.15 17.29
CA ASN A 216 13.12 18.66 15.99
C ASN A 216 12.20 18.20 14.85
N PRO A 217 12.08 18.99 13.77
CA PRO A 217 11.32 18.58 12.59
C PRO A 217 11.90 17.30 11.96
N VAL A 218 11.04 16.30 11.77
CA VAL A 218 11.34 15.06 11.03
C VAL A 218 11.22 15.29 9.53
N GLY A 219 10.31 16.18 9.09
CA GLY A 219 10.14 16.51 7.68
C GLY A 219 9.73 15.31 6.82
N ALA A 220 8.85 14.45 7.34
CA ALA A 220 8.39 13.24 6.64
C ALA A 220 7.26 13.48 5.63
N ILE A 221 6.67 14.68 5.58
CA ILE A 221 5.56 14.99 4.67
C ILE A 221 6.08 15.29 3.27
N ALA A 222 5.56 14.55 2.28
CA ALA A 222 5.88 14.73 0.88
C ALA A 222 5.41 16.08 0.33
N ALA A 223 6.12 16.59 -0.68
CA ALA A 223 5.75 17.82 -1.36
C ALA A 223 4.46 17.65 -2.17
N LEU A 224 3.64 18.69 -2.21
CA LEU A 224 2.43 18.73 -3.06
C LEU A 224 2.81 18.72 -4.54
N ASP A 225 3.71 19.63 -4.96
CA ASP A 225 4.29 19.59 -6.29
C ASP A 225 5.54 18.69 -6.32
N GLN A 226 5.51 17.67 -7.18
CA GLN A 226 6.62 16.75 -7.35
C GLN A 226 7.69 17.30 -8.30
N HIS A 227 7.39 18.27 -9.17
CA HIS A 227 8.35 18.77 -10.16
C HIS A 227 9.21 19.91 -9.60
N GLN A 228 8.60 20.82 -8.83
CA GLN A 228 9.29 21.90 -8.15
C GLN A 228 8.97 21.84 -6.65
N PRO A 229 9.50 20.83 -5.94
CA PRO A 229 9.17 20.66 -4.54
C PRO A 229 9.85 21.72 -3.68
N ASP A 230 9.04 22.45 -2.92
CA ASP A 230 9.51 23.31 -1.82
C ASP A 230 10.02 22.47 -0.63
N ARG A 231 9.54 21.23 -0.51
CA ARG A 231 9.90 20.27 0.55
C ARG A 231 10.60 19.05 -0.05
N ARG A 232 11.76 18.69 0.48
CA ARG A 232 12.57 17.58 -0.02
C ARG A 232 12.80 16.55 1.08
N PRO A 233 11.78 15.74 1.44
CA PRO A 233 11.97 14.64 2.39
C PRO A 233 12.93 13.56 1.85
N GLY A 234 13.19 13.52 0.54
CA GLY A 234 13.90 12.43 -0.13
C GLY A 234 12.94 11.49 -0.88
N ALA A 235 13.47 10.38 -1.39
CA ALA A 235 12.59 9.26 -1.77
C ALA A 235 11.76 8.80 -0.56
N THR A 236 10.63 8.11 -0.78
CA THR A 236 9.75 7.68 0.33
C THR A 236 10.52 6.91 1.40
N ILE A 237 11.51 6.10 1.00
CA ILE A 237 12.44 5.41 1.88
C ILE A 237 13.86 5.81 1.48
N THR A 238 14.68 6.19 2.44
CA THR A 238 16.08 6.61 2.24
C THR A 238 17.06 5.89 3.17
N ARG A 239 16.60 5.38 4.30
CA ARG A 239 17.41 4.72 5.33
C ARG A 239 16.76 3.41 5.72
N LEU A 240 17.60 2.42 5.96
CA LEU A 240 17.19 1.16 6.57
C LEU A 240 18.21 0.69 7.60
N THR A 241 17.72 -0.06 8.59
CA THR A 241 18.53 -0.74 9.60
C THR A 241 17.92 -2.09 9.96
N ARG A 242 18.72 -2.97 10.56
CA ARG A 242 18.23 -4.19 11.20
C ARG A 242 18.46 -4.12 12.70
N VAL A 243 17.42 -4.45 13.47
CA VAL A 243 17.45 -4.49 14.93
C VAL A 243 17.12 -5.92 15.37
N SER A 244 17.98 -6.47 16.22
CA SER A 244 17.79 -7.81 16.79
C SER A 244 17.28 -7.70 18.23
N GLY A 245 16.49 -8.68 18.63
CA GLY A 245 16.01 -8.83 19.99
C GLY A 245 15.39 -10.20 20.19
N THR A 246 14.51 -10.32 21.16
CA THR A 246 13.82 -11.56 21.48
C THR A 246 12.33 -11.35 21.62
N ASP A 247 11.54 -12.33 21.18
CA ASP A 247 10.11 -12.36 21.49
C ASP A 247 9.86 -12.66 22.97
N LYS A 248 8.58 -12.64 23.37
CA LYS A 248 8.14 -12.96 24.74
C LYS A 248 8.49 -14.38 25.22
N TYR A 249 8.91 -15.27 24.32
CA TYR A 249 9.34 -16.64 24.62
C TYR A 249 10.87 -16.78 24.62
N GLY A 250 11.62 -15.70 24.45
CA GLY A 250 13.08 -15.69 24.39
C GLY A 250 13.65 -16.15 23.04
N ARG A 251 12.82 -16.27 21.99
CA ARG A 251 13.30 -16.64 20.66
C ARG A 251 13.88 -15.42 19.95
N PRO A 252 15.03 -15.54 19.25
CA PRO A 252 15.59 -14.42 18.50
C PRO A 252 14.64 -13.92 17.42
N VAL A 253 14.47 -12.61 17.33
CA VAL A 253 13.70 -11.93 16.29
C VAL A 253 14.55 -10.82 15.71
N VAL A 254 14.49 -10.68 14.39
CA VAL A 254 15.14 -9.60 13.65
C VAL A 254 14.07 -8.76 12.98
N LEU A 255 14.18 -7.46 13.12
CA LEU A 255 13.32 -6.47 12.49
C LEU A 255 14.13 -5.66 11.49
N THR A 256 13.58 -5.42 10.32
CA THR A 256 14.06 -4.38 9.40
C THR A 256 13.23 -3.14 9.63
N LEU A 257 13.89 -2.00 9.87
CA LEU A 257 13.26 -0.70 10.08
C LEU A 257 13.64 0.25 8.94
N GLU A 258 12.65 0.97 8.42
CA GLU A 258 12.82 1.94 7.34
C GLU A 258 12.15 3.27 7.68
N ASP A 259 12.73 4.37 7.21
CA ASP A 259 12.08 5.68 7.25
C ASP A 259 10.97 5.77 6.19
N GLY A 260 9.85 6.41 6.51
CA GLY A 260 8.74 6.61 5.59
C GLY A 260 8.45 8.09 5.34
N ALA A 261 8.32 8.48 4.07
CA ALA A 261 7.65 9.72 3.72
C ALA A 261 6.14 9.49 3.56
N VAL A 262 5.34 10.40 4.07
CA VAL A 262 3.88 10.40 3.91
C VAL A 262 3.54 11.11 2.61
N PRO A 263 2.90 10.45 1.62
CA PRO A 263 2.51 11.09 0.37
C PRO A 263 1.62 12.31 0.63
N ALA A 264 1.74 13.34 -0.20
CA ALA A 264 1.04 14.60 0.02
C ALA A 264 -0.49 14.40 0.01
N ALA A 265 -0.97 13.49 -0.85
CA ALA A 265 -2.38 13.09 -0.92
C ALA A 265 -2.92 12.44 0.37
N LEU A 266 -2.05 11.95 1.26
CA LEU A 266 -2.41 11.33 2.53
C LEU A 266 -1.96 12.15 3.74
N ALA A 267 -1.30 13.30 3.54
CA ALA A 267 -0.72 14.09 4.62
C ALA A 267 -1.77 14.50 5.67
N ARG A 268 -2.94 14.97 5.23
CA ARG A 268 -4.02 15.35 6.15
C ARG A 268 -4.55 14.17 6.94
N VAL A 269 -4.85 13.05 6.26
CA VAL A 269 -5.33 11.83 6.90
C VAL A 269 -4.32 11.32 7.93
N PHE A 270 -3.03 11.30 7.57
CA PHE A 270 -1.95 10.92 8.48
C PHE A 270 -1.88 11.84 9.71
N THR A 271 -1.97 13.16 9.51
CA THR A 271 -1.92 14.14 10.60
C THR A 271 -3.08 13.95 11.57
N GLU A 272 -4.30 13.78 11.07
CA GLU A 272 -5.48 13.56 11.90
C GLU A 272 -5.39 12.25 12.69
N ILE A 273 -4.98 11.16 12.01
CA ILE A 273 -4.82 9.85 12.64
C ILE A 273 -3.74 9.90 13.72
N THR A 274 -2.57 10.49 13.43
CA THR A 274 -1.46 10.56 14.39
C THR A 274 -1.76 11.45 15.57
N THR A 275 -2.30 12.65 15.36
CA THR A 275 -2.69 13.56 16.45
C THR A 275 -3.77 12.92 17.33
N THR A 276 -4.80 12.31 16.72
CA THR A 276 -5.89 11.67 17.47
C THR A 276 -5.38 10.48 18.29
N ALA A 277 -4.61 9.58 17.68
CA ALA A 277 -4.06 8.42 18.39
C ALA A 277 -3.08 8.84 19.50
N ALA A 278 -2.24 9.86 19.27
CA ALA A 278 -1.37 10.44 20.29
C ALA A 278 -2.16 11.08 21.44
N MET A 279 -3.27 11.77 21.14
CA MET A 279 -4.19 12.33 22.14
C MET A 279 -4.74 11.26 23.06
N VAL A 280 -5.27 10.17 22.50
CA VAL A 280 -5.76 9.02 23.28
C VAL A 280 -4.64 8.46 24.15
N GLY A 281 -3.43 8.28 23.60
CA GLY A 281 -2.26 7.84 24.36
C GLY A 281 -1.92 8.72 25.56
N ARG A 282 -2.15 10.03 25.46
CA ARG A 282 -1.91 11.00 26.55
C ARG A 282 -2.99 10.99 27.62
N LEU A 283 -4.18 10.44 27.38
CA LEU A 283 -5.13 10.19 28.46
C LEU A 283 -4.56 9.24 29.52
N ALA A 284 -3.62 8.37 29.12
CA ALA A 284 -2.91 7.45 30.01
C ALA A 284 -1.57 7.98 30.54
N SER A 285 -1.13 9.19 30.16
CA SER A 285 0.20 9.70 30.53
C SER A 285 0.23 11.22 30.72
N GLU A 286 0.82 11.69 31.82
CA GLU A 286 1.01 13.13 32.09
C GLU A 286 2.15 13.76 31.29
N LYS A 287 2.91 12.98 30.50
CA LYS A 287 4.06 13.49 29.73
C LYS A 287 3.60 14.15 28.43
N LEU A 288 4.19 15.30 28.13
CA LEU A 288 4.00 16.01 26.86
C LEU A 288 5.15 15.70 25.89
N PRO A 289 4.86 15.50 24.58
CA PRO A 289 5.89 15.37 23.55
C PRO A 289 6.76 16.63 23.45
N GLY A 290 8.01 16.47 23.02
CA GLY A 290 9.02 17.53 22.97
C GLY A 290 8.56 18.85 22.32
N LEU A 291 7.91 18.77 21.14
CA LEU A 291 7.35 19.95 20.48
C LEU A 291 6.32 20.66 21.36
N ILE A 292 5.37 19.92 21.92
CA ILE A 292 4.24 20.49 22.68
C ILE A 292 4.73 21.08 24.01
N ALA A 293 5.67 20.39 24.65
CA ALA A 293 6.26 20.85 25.91
C ALA A 293 7.00 22.19 25.77
N THR A 294 7.57 22.47 24.59
CA THR A 294 8.40 23.65 24.33
C THR A 294 7.65 24.80 23.65
N ASP A 295 6.75 24.49 22.72
CA ASP A 295 6.10 25.46 21.83
C ASP A 295 4.73 25.96 22.32
N ARG A 296 4.17 25.35 23.37
CA ARG A 296 2.79 25.62 23.87
C ARG A 296 1.71 25.50 22.78
N SER A 297 1.97 24.76 21.71
CA SER A 297 0.96 24.42 20.70
C SER A 297 -0.17 23.63 21.34
N ASP A 298 -1.40 23.81 20.83
CA ASP A 298 -2.55 23.08 21.34
C ASP A 298 -2.30 21.57 21.15
N PRO A 299 -2.22 20.79 22.26
CA PRO A 299 -1.93 19.37 22.18
C PRO A 299 -3.00 18.57 21.43
N LEU A 300 -4.21 19.12 21.27
CA LEU A 300 -5.37 18.42 20.69
C LEU A 300 -5.60 18.78 19.22
N ALA A 301 -5.05 19.90 18.74
CA ALA A 301 -5.29 20.38 17.39
C ALA A 301 -4.31 19.77 16.39
N ALA A 302 -4.80 19.11 15.34
CA ALA A 302 -4.00 18.68 14.21
C ALA A 302 -3.47 19.90 13.43
N SER A 303 -2.17 19.93 13.09
CA SER A 303 -1.57 21.02 12.31
C SER A 303 -0.40 20.53 11.46
N HIS A 304 -0.05 21.29 10.41
CA HIS A 304 1.13 21.01 9.57
C HIS A 304 2.43 21.00 10.36
N LYS A 305 2.56 21.89 11.36
CA LYS A 305 3.72 21.92 12.25
C LYS A 305 3.85 20.61 13.02
N GLN A 306 2.75 20.07 13.55
CA GLN A 306 2.79 18.76 14.20
C GLN A 306 3.11 17.63 13.22
N ALA A 307 2.56 17.68 12.01
CA ALA A 307 2.83 16.70 10.95
C ALA A 307 4.33 16.68 10.57
N ASP A 308 4.98 17.85 10.51
CA ASP A 308 6.41 17.97 10.23
C ASP A 308 7.30 17.45 11.37
N HIS A 309 6.75 17.28 12.57
CA HIS A 309 7.40 16.69 13.74
C HIS A 309 6.92 15.25 14.03
N ALA A 310 6.23 14.64 13.07
CA ALA A 310 5.82 13.25 13.12
C ALA A 310 6.72 12.38 12.24
N GLN A 311 6.95 11.15 12.69
CA GLN A 311 7.75 10.16 11.96
C GLN A 311 6.83 9.01 11.54
N LEU A 312 7.00 8.52 10.31
CA LEU A 312 6.43 7.26 9.84
C LEU A 312 7.56 6.22 9.74
N LEU A 313 7.35 5.06 10.33
CA LEU A 313 8.25 3.92 10.29
C LEU A 313 7.57 2.76 9.58
N LEU A 314 8.32 2.11 8.69
CA LEU A 314 7.95 0.82 8.14
C LEU A 314 8.80 -0.25 8.79
N VAL A 315 8.15 -1.34 9.20
CA VAL A 315 8.79 -2.45 9.89
C VAL A 315 8.47 -3.73 9.14
N MET A 316 9.47 -4.59 8.99
CA MET A 316 9.30 -5.95 8.48
C MET A 316 9.98 -6.91 9.45
N GLY A 317 9.48 -8.14 9.50
CA GLY A 317 10.04 -9.18 10.36
C GLY A 317 9.47 -10.54 10.02
N ASN A 318 9.87 -11.57 10.77
CA ASN A 318 9.31 -12.90 10.56
C ASN A 318 7.85 -12.93 11.05
N ASP A 319 6.97 -13.58 10.30
CA ASP A 319 5.58 -13.83 10.68
C ASP A 319 5.20 -15.32 10.67
N ASP A 320 6.19 -16.20 10.56
CA ASP A 320 6.07 -17.66 10.46
C ASP A 320 5.26 -18.14 9.23
N SER A 321 4.74 -17.22 8.41
CA SER A 321 4.01 -17.50 7.17
C SER A 321 2.85 -18.47 7.36
N ALA A 322 2.17 -18.38 8.51
CA ALA A 322 1.12 -19.31 8.91
C ALA A 322 -0.26 -18.97 8.31
N GLY A 323 -0.36 -17.95 7.45
CA GLY A 323 -1.60 -17.59 6.81
C GLY A 323 -2.02 -18.59 5.73
N GLU A 324 -3.32 -18.66 5.47
CA GLU A 324 -3.89 -19.43 4.37
C GLU A 324 -4.78 -18.54 3.48
N LEU A 325 -4.77 -18.83 2.18
CA LEU A 325 -5.65 -18.22 1.19
C LEU A 325 -6.69 -19.26 0.81
N GLU A 326 -7.95 -18.87 0.89
CA GLU A 326 -9.09 -19.72 0.55
C GLU A 326 -9.88 -19.09 -0.60
N PHE A 327 -10.31 -19.90 -1.55
CA PHE A 327 -11.23 -19.43 -2.58
C PHE A 327 -12.67 -19.47 -2.08
N VAL A 328 -13.37 -18.36 -2.20
CA VAL A 328 -14.75 -18.18 -1.74
C VAL A 328 -15.64 -17.83 -2.93
N GLN A 329 -16.61 -18.70 -3.20
CA GLN A 329 -17.68 -18.41 -4.16
C GLN A 329 -18.56 -17.26 -3.65
N ALA A 330 -18.98 -16.36 -4.53
CA ALA A 330 -19.80 -15.22 -4.13
C ALA A 330 -21.23 -15.67 -3.78
N ALA A 331 -21.66 -15.44 -2.54
CA ALA A 331 -23.01 -15.77 -2.07
C ALA A 331 -24.11 -14.86 -2.69
N SER A 332 -23.74 -13.69 -3.23
CA SER A 332 -24.66 -12.76 -3.92
C SER A 332 -23.91 -11.69 -4.73
N GLY A 333 -23.81 -11.88 -6.05
CA GLY A 333 -23.79 -10.83 -7.10
C GLY A 333 -22.75 -9.70 -7.10
N ARG A 334 -21.87 -9.51 -6.10
CA ARG A 334 -20.88 -8.41 -6.09
C ARG A 334 -19.56 -8.74 -6.79
N VAL A 335 -19.21 -10.02 -6.90
CA VAL A 335 -18.09 -10.54 -7.71
C VAL A 335 -18.60 -11.80 -8.40
N ALA A 336 -18.75 -11.78 -9.72
CA ALA A 336 -19.38 -12.88 -10.45
C ALA A 336 -18.59 -14.21 -10.36
N ASP A 337 -17.28 -14.14 -10.12
CA ASP A 337 -16.35 -15.28 -10.18
C ASP A 337 -15.85 -15.78 -8.83
N GLY A 338 -16.42 -15.31 -7.70
CA GLY A 338 -15.80 -15.53 -6.37
C GLY A 338 -14.50 -14.76 -6.18
N GLY A 339 -13.76 -15.03 -5.11
CA GLY A 339 -12.47 -14.39 -4.81
C GLY A 339 -11.73 -15.02 -3.65
N ILE A 340 -10.50 -14.56 -3.40
CA ILE A 340 -9.67 -15.04 -2.28
C ILE A 340 -10.12 -14.38 -0.97
N ARG A 341 -10.18 -15.19 0.08
CA ARG A 341 -10.21 -14.76 1.48
C ARG A 341 -8.89 -15.13 2.13
N VAL A 342 -8.29 -14.17 2.84
CA VAL A 342 -7.14 -14.43 3.71
C VAL A 342 -7.67 -14.96 5.05
N ASN A 343 -7.28 -16.16 5.42
CA ASN A 343 -7.54 -16.77 6.72
C ASN A 343 -6.26 -16.73 7.56
N TRP A 344 -6.18 -15.74 8.46
CA TRP A 344 -5.05 -15.61 9.37
C TRP A 344 -5.45 -14.90 10.66
N LEU A 345 -6.09 -15.65 11.55
CA LEU A 345 -6.64 -15.12 12.81
C LEU A 345 -5.58 -14.52 13.74
N GLN A 346 -4.33 -14.97 13.64
CA GLN A 346 -3.24 -14.58 14.52
C GLN A 346 -2.27 -13.55 13.91
N ALA A 347 -2.53 -13.03 12.71
CA ALA A 347 -1.61 -12.13 12.01
C ALA A 347 -1.24 -10.90 12.87
N ALA A 348 -2.21 -10.34 13.58
CA ALA A 348 -2.00 -9.22 14.48
C ALA A 348 -1.23 -9.59 15.78
N ALA A 349 -1.15 -10.87 16.12
CA ALA A 349 -0.41 -11.36 17.28
C ALA A 349 1.01 -11.85 16.92
N ASN A 350 1.51 -11.51 15.72
CA ASN A 350 2.85 -11.88 15.27
C ASN A 350 3.93 -11.38 16.25
N PRO A 351 4.88 -12.26 16.70
CA PRO A 351 6.04 -11.89 17.50
C PRO A 351 6.84 -10.67 17.00
N ALA A 352 7.03 -10.50 15.69
CA ALA A 352 7.79 -9.36 15.17
C ALA A 352 7.08 -8.02 15.45
N SER A 353 5.78 -7.94 15.20
CA SER A 353 4.98 -6.73 15.48
C SER A 353 4.92 -6.42 16.98
N GLN A 354 4.82 -7.45 17.83
CA GLN A 354 4.87 -7.30 19.28
C GLN A 354 6.23 -6.78 19.76
N MET A 355 7.33 -7.33 19.26
CA MET A 355 8.67 -6.85 19.59
C MET A 355 8.87 -5.39 19.14
N ALA A 356 8.43 -5.04 17.92
CA ALA A 356 8.52 -3.68 17.42
C ALA A 356 7.75 -2.71 18.34
N HIS A 357 6.54 -3.10 18.75
CA HIS A 357 5.73 -2.32 19.69
C HIS A 357 6.47 -2.07 21.02
N GLU A 358 6.99 -3.13 21.66
CA GLU A 358 7.69 -3.01 22.94
C GLU A 358 8.95 -2.14 22.84
N LEU A 359 9.76 -2.33 21.79
CA LEU A 359 10.95 -1.52 21.55
C LEU A 359 10.60 -0.04 21.38
N PHE A 360 9.59 0.29 20.59
CA PHE A 360 9.18 1.67 20.35
C PHE A 360 8.47 2.29 21.55
N LYS A 361 7.63 1.52 22.26
CA LYS A 361 7.02 1.95 23.53
C LYS A 361 8.10 2.35 24.53
N GLY A 362 9.19 1.59 24.62
CA GLY A 362 10.36 1.90 25.44
C GLY A 362 11.09 3.21 25.08
N GLN A 363 10.97 3.67 23.83
CA GLN A 363 11.55 4.94 23.36
C GLN A 363 10.59 6.14 23.44
N SER A 364 9.32 5.91 23.81
CA SER A 364 8.32 6.98 23.90
C SER A 364 8.73 8.06 24.89
N PHE A 365 8.72 9.32 24.46
CA PHE A 365 9.23 10.51 25.18
C PHE A 365 10.75 10.48 25.49
N GLY A 366 11.46 9.45 25.00
CA GLY A 366 12.89 9.25 25.20
C GLY A 366 13.73 9.79 24.05
N GLY A 367 15.04 9.54 24.12
CA GLY A 367 16.00 10.00 23.11
C GLY A 367 15.81 9.34 21.74
N GLY A 368 15.29 8.12 21.65
CA GLY A 368 15.08 7.43 20.36
C GLY A 368 14.08 8.13 19.44
N PHE A 369 13.04 8.76 19.99
CA PHE A 369 12.06 9.57 19.25
C PHE A 369 12.25 11.07 19.45
N ASP A 370 13.44 11.52 19.88
CA ASP A 370 13.73 12.94 20.14
C ASP A 370 12.66 13.60 21.03
N HIS A 371 12.35 12.94 22.15
CA HIS A 371 11.29 13.32 23.09
C HIS A 371 9.86 13.29 22.54
N GLY A 372 9.65 12.76 21.33
CA GLY A 372 8.34 12.50 20.75
C GLY A 372 7.63 11.29 21.37
N GLN A 373 6.31 11.27 21.24
CA GLN A 373 5.47 10.17 21.71
C GLN A 373 5.38 9.08 20.65
N TYR A 374 5.57 7.82 21.04
CA TYR A 374 5.28 6.68 20.18
C TYR A 374 3.77 6.51 19.97
N VAL A 375 3.37 6.27 18.71
CA VAL A 375 1.99 6.03 18.29
C VAL A 375 1.93 4.72 17.50
N PRO A 376 1.30 3.66 18.02
CA PRO A 376 1.10 2.42 17.27
C PRO A 376 0.14 2.64 16.10
N ASN A 377 0.14 1.74 15.13
CA ASN A 377 -0.87 1.74 14.06
C ASN A 377 -2.28 1.56 14.65
N PRO A 378 -3.22 2.50 14.48
CA PRO A 378 -4.55 2.41 15.08
C PRO A 378 -5.42 1.26 14.55
N LEU A 379 -5.11 0.72 13.36
CA LEU A 379 -5.78 -0.48 12.85
C LEU A 379 -5.33 -1.75 13.58
N TRP A 380 -4.16 -1.72 14.23
CA TRP A 380 -3.65 -2.79 15.06
C TRP A 380 -3.96 -2.54 16.54
N GLN A 381 -3.71 -1.33 17.06
CA GLN A 381 -3.97 -0.97 18.44
C GLN A 381 -4.63 0.41 18.51
N LEU A 382 -5.96 0.42 18.56
CA LEU A 382 -6.75 1.65 18.54
C LEU A 382 -6.58 2.48 19.83
N LEU A 383 -6.51 1.80 20.98
CA LEU A 383 -6.32 2.42 22.29
C LEU A 383 -5.10 1.81 22.99
N PRO A 384 -4.40 2.58 23.83
CA PRO A 384 -3.48 2.04 24.83
C PRO A 384 -4.19 1.01 25.72
N GLU A 385 -3.45 -0.01 26.18
CA GLU A 385 -3.98 -1.05 27.07
C GLU A 385 -4.60 -0.46 28.34
N GLU A 386 -3.95 0.57 28.88
CA GLU A 386 -4.35 1.28 30.08
C GLU A 386 -5.67 2.07 29.90
N SER A 387 -6.03 2.38 28.66
CA SER A 387 -7.23 3.15 28.27
C SER A 387 -8.30 2.29 27.59
N ALA A 388 -8.04 0.99 27.37
CA ALA A 388 -8.97 0.09 26.69
C ALA A 388 -10.35 0.01 27.37
N SER A 389 -10.39 0.23 28.68
CA SER A 389 -11.61 0.24 29.51
C SER A 389 -12.48 1.48 29.33
N ILE A 390 -12.01 2.52 28.63
CA ILE A 390 -12.72 3.79 28.44
C ILE A 390 -13.86 3.65 27.41
N LEU A 391 -13.71 2.76 26.42
CA LEU A 391 -14.77 2.49 25.45
C LEU A 391 -15.73 1.42 25.98
N GLY A 392 -17.03 1.74 25.98
CA GLY A 392 -18.07 0.74 26.21
C GLY A 392 -18.22 -0.19 25.00
N GLY A 393 -18.13 -1.50 25.22
CA GLY A 393 -18.28 -2.53 24.17
C GLY A 393 -16.99 -3.29 23.86
N SER A 394 -17.07 -4.25 22.94
CA SER A 394 -15.87 -4.97 22.46
C SER A 394 -15.07 -4.07 21.53
N LEU A 395 -13.76 -3.95 21.77
CA LEU A 395 -12.85 -3.32 20.82
C LEU A 395 -12.84 -4.11 19.51
N PRO A 396 -12.64 -3.45 18.35
CA PRO A 396 -12.43 -4.15 17.09
C PRO A 396 -11.18 -5.02 17.18
N ASP A 397 -11.24 -6.22 16.57
CA ASP A 397 -10.09 -7.11 16.51
C ASP A 397 -8.90 -6.42 15.81
N PRO A 398 -7.69 -6.57 16.36
CA PRO A 398 -6.50 -5.95 15.80
C PRO A 398 -6.24 -6.49 14.38
N ARG A 399 -5.91 -5.61 13.45
CA ARG A 399 -5.69 -5.95 12.03
C ARG A 399 -4.22 -5.81 11.66
N ALA A 400 -3.74 -6.78 10.88
CA ALA A 400 -2.46 -6.66 10.17
C ALA A 400 -2.67 -5.89 8.85
N ILE A 401 -1.67 -5.11 8.45
CA ILE A 401 -1.62 -4.44 7.15
C ILE A 401 -0.34 -4.89 6.48
N THR A 402 -0.43 -5.30 5.23
CA THR A 402 0.73 -5.65 4.43
C THR A 402 0.70 -4.96 3.09
N VAL A 403 1.88 -4.54 2.65
CA VAL A 403 2.17 -4.14 1.27
C VAL A 403 3.06 -5.16 0.57
N HIS A 404 3.50 -6.19 1.30
CA HIS A 404 4.36 -7.28 0.86
C HIS A 404 3.70 -8.66 1.02
N PRO A 405 2.52 -8.92 0.42
CA PRO A 405 1.94 -10.25 0.46
C PRO A 405 2.85 -11.26 -0.27
N LEU A 406 3.12 -12.41 0.34
CA LEU A 406 3.95 -13.51 -0.19
C LEU A 406 3.26 -14.86 0.02
N GLY A 407 3.63 -15.88 -0.76
CA GLY A 407 3.15 -17.25 -0.59
C GLY A 407 1.80 -17.56 -1.25
N GLY A 408 1.24 -18.73 -0.97
CA GLY A 408 0.02 -19.24 -1.62
C GLY A 408 0.29 -20.14 -2.83
N CYS A 409 1.41 -19.99 -3.54
CA CYS A 409 1.91 -20.94 -4.54
C CYS A 409 3.35 -21.36 -4.23
N CYS A 410 3.64 -21.63 -2.95
CA CYS A 410 4.99 -21.77 -2.42
C CYS A 410 5.85 -22.80 -3.17
N MET A 411 7.15 -22.51 -3.28
CA MET A 411 8.13 -23.49 -3.74
C MET A 411 8.23 -24.67 -2.76
N GLY A 412 8.53 -25.85 -3.30
CA GLY A 412 8.87 -27.06 -2.53
C GLY A 412 9.69 -28.02 -3.36
N ASP A 413 10.21 -29.06 -2.72
CA ASP A 413 10.98 -30.13 -3.38
C ASP A 413 10.07 -31.09 -4.16
N ASP A 414 8.80 -31.19 -3.75
CA ASP A 414 7.78 -32.05 -4.33
C ASP A 414 6.35 -31.49 -4.14
N VAL A 415 5.36 -32.20 -4.68
CA VAL A 415 3.94 -31.84 -4.55
C VAL A 415 3.43 -31.83 -3.11
N GLN A 416 4.08 -32.55 -2.18
CA GLN A 416 3.65 -32.61 -0.77
C GLN A 416 4.14 -31.39 0.02
N SER A 417 5.27 -30.83 -0.39
CA SER A 417 5.94 -29.70 0.28
C SER A 417 5.69 -28.36 -0.39
N GLY A 418 5.28 -28.32 -1.66
CA GLY A 418 4.98 -27.07 -2.38
C GLY A 418 3.98 -27.20 -3.53
N VAL A 419 3.72 -26.06 -4.17
CA VAL A 419 2.86 -25.93 -5.37
C VAL A 419 3.71 -25.89 -6.64
N VAL A 420 4.91 -25.33 -6.54
CA VAL A 420 5.86 -25.22 -7.64
C VAL A 420 7.22 -25.75 -7.24
N ASN A 421 8.02 -26.19 -8.21
CA ASN A 421 9.42 -26.50 -7.97
C ASN A 421 10.29 -25.23 -7.80
N ASP A 422 11.59 -25.40 -7.59
CA ASP A 422 12.58 -24.31 -7.40
C ASP A 422 12.81 -23.40 -8.63
N PHE A 423 12.14 -23.69 -9.76
CA PHE A 423 12.10 -22.85 -10.96
C PHE A 423 10.70 -22.28 -11.24
N GLY A 424 9.74 -22.48 -10.33
CA GLY A 424 8.38 -21.97 -10.46
C GLY A 424 7.45 -22.84 -11.31
N GLN A 425 7.84 -24.04 -11.74
CA GLN A 425 6.97 -24.94 -12.51
C GLN A 425 5.96 -25.65 -11.59
N VAL A 426 4.69 -25.66 -11.97
CA VAL A 426 3.60 -26.17 -11.13
C VAL A 426 3.59 -27.70 -11.08
N PHE A 427 3.53 -28.27 -9.87
CA PHE A 427 3.35 -29.71 -9.66
C PHE A 427 1.94 -30.17 -10.02
N ASN A 428 1.83 -31.37 -10.58
CA ASN A 428 0.57 -32.09 -10.67
C ASN A 428 0.37 -33.00 -9.44
N PRO A 429 -0.87 -33.47 -9.16
CA PRO A 429 -1.12 -34.32 -7.99
C PRO A 429 -0.40 -35.67 -8.02
N GLU A 430 0.01 -36.14 -9.20
CA GLU A 430 0.75 -37.39 -9.37
C GLU A 430 2.24 -37.28 -8.96
N GLY A 431 2.72 -36.07 -8.67
CA GLY A 431 4.11 -35.80 -8.27
C GLY A 431 5.04 -35.40 -9.42
N ASP A 432 4.53 -35.35 -10.64
CA ASP A 432 5.20 -34.79 -11.81
C ASP A 432 4.92 -33.27 -11.93
N LEU A 433 5.30 -32.67 -13.05
CA LEU A 433 5.07 -31.25 -13.35
C LEU A 433 4.01 -31.09 -14.45
N HIS A 434 3.12 -30.11 -14.28
CA HIS A 434 2.24 -29.67 -15.36
C HIS A 434 3.08 -29.09 -16.51
N PRO A 435 3.02 -29.66 -17.72
CA PRO A 435 3.82 -29.16 -18.84
C PRO A 435 3.49 -27.70 -19.17
N GLY A 436 4.52 -26.86 -19.26
CA GLY A 436 4.34 -25.48 -19.68
C GLY A 436 3.57 -24.57 -18.71
N LEU A 437 3.31 -24.98 -17.46
CA LEU A 437 2.65 -24.10 -16.47
C LEU A 437 3.62 -23.68 -15.37
N TYR A 438 3.76 -22.38 -15.20
CA TYR A 438 4.67 -21.77 -14.24
C TYR A 438 3.98 -20.66 -13.44
N VAL A 439 4.50 -20.38 -12.25
CA VAL A 439 4.20 -19.18 -11.45
C VAL A 439 5.53 -18.48 -11.19
N LEU A 440 5.65 -17.20 -11.56
CA LEU A 440 6.89 -16.41 -11.41
C LEU A 440 6.57 -15.03 -10.81
N ASP A 441 6.10 -15.02 -9.57
CA ASP A 441 5.84 -13.82 -8.78
C ASP A 441 5.95 -14.09 -7.27
N GLY A 442 5.46 -13.17 -6.42
CA GLY A 442 5.51 -13.29 -4.96
C GLY A 442 4.78 -14.52 -4.38
N ALA A 443 3.91 -15.18 -5.14
CA ALA A 443 3.20 -16.37 -4.69
C ALA A 443 4.14 -17.55 -4.41
N VAL A 444 5.30 -17.61 -5.09
CA VAL A 444 6.25 -18.73 -4.96
C VAL A 444 7.14 -18.63 -3.74
N VAL A 445 7.23 -17.45 -3.13
CA VAL A 445 8.08 -17.22 -1.97
C VAL A 445 7.47 -17.94 -0.76
N PRO A 446 8.17 -18.93 -0.17
CA PRO A 446 7.56 -19.84 0.80
C PRO A 446 7.46 -19.26 2.21
N GLU A 447 8.23 -18.22 2.53
CA GLU A 447 8.32 -17.63 3.86
C GLU A 447 8.64 -16.11 3.83
N ALA A 448 8.41 -15.43 4.96
CA ALA A 448 8.78 -14.03 5.15
C ALA A 448 10.29 -13.79 4.87
N LEU A 449 10.55 -12.77 4.05
CA LEU A 449 11.90 -12.32 3.70
C LEU A 449 12.44 -11.31 4.71
N GLU A 450 11.56 -10.66 5.48
CA GLU A 450 11.90 -9.67 6.51
C GLU A 450 12.55 -8.40 5.94
N ILE A 451 12.42 -8.21 4.63
CA ILE A 451 12.92 -7.09 3.82
C ILE A 451 11.96 -6.86 2.65
N ASN A 452 12.10 -5.75 1.94
CA ASN A 452 11.27 -5.48 0.76
C ASN A 452 11.48 -6.57 -0.31
N PRO A 453 10.41 -7.22 -0.80
CA PRO A 453 10.53 -8.52 -1.47
C PRO A 453 10.84 -8.44 -2.97
N PHE A 454 10.66 -7.29 -3.62
CA PHE A 454 10.58 -7.29 -5.09
C PHE A 454 11.89 -7.70 -5.77
N LEU A 455 13.05 -7.42 -5.17
CA LEU A 455 14.33 -7.82 -5.74
C LEU A 455 14.45 -9.35 -5.73
N THR A 456 14.07 -10.00 -4.63
CA THR A 456 14.00 -11.47 -4.52
C THR A 456 13.02 -12.05 -5.52
N ILE A 457 11.80 -11.48 -5.62
CA ILE A 457 10.80 -11.93 -6.60
C ILE A 457 11.36 -11.84 -8.02
N SER A 458 12.06 -10.74 -8.34
CA SER A 458 12.64 -10.51 -9.65
C SER A 458 13.78 -11.49 -9.95
N ALA A 459 14.64 -11.80 -8.97
CA ALA A 459 15.72 -12.78 -9.10
C ALA A 459 15.18 -14.21 -9.33
N LEU A 460 14.16 -14.61 -8.58
CA LEU A 460 13.49 -15.91 -8.77
C LEU A 460 12.79 -15.99 -10.13
N ALA A 461 12.14 -14.91 -10.57
CA ALA A 461 11.53 -14.84 -11.90
C ALA A 461 12.60 -14.92 -13.01
N TRP A 462 13.75 -14.27 -12.83
CA TRP A 462 14.89 -14.34 -13.76
C TRP A 462 15.42 -15.78 -13.89
N ARG A 463 15.62 -16.44 -12.75
CA ARG A 463 16.02 -17.85 -12.68
C ARG A 463 15.04 -18.77 -13.41
N GLY A 464 13.75 -18.64 -13.11
CA GLY A 464 12.69 -19.43 -13.72
C GLY A 464 12.59 -19.20 -15.24
N ALA A 465 12.67 -17.95 -15.68
CA ALA A 465 12.71 -17.61 -17.10
C ALA A 465 13.91 -18.24 -17.83
N GLY A 466 15.09 -18.22 -17.21
CA GLY A 466 16.27 -18.89 -17.73
C GLY A 466 16.08 -20.41 -17.89
N GLN A 467 15.39 -21.05 -16.95
CA GLN A 467 15.06 -22.47 -17.05
C GLN A 467 14.01 -22.76 -18.14
N ILE A 468 12.99 -21.91 -18.27
CA ILE A 468 11.98 -22.01 -19.33
C ILE A 468 12.63 -21.98 -20.71
N LEU A 469 13.62 -21.10 -20.93
CA LEU A 469 14.38 -21.03 -22.18
C LEU A 469 15.19 -22.30 -22.50
N LYS A 470 15.67 -23.02 -21.47
CA LYS A 470 16.41 -24.28 -21.63
C LYS A 470 15.48 -25.47 -21.89
N THR A 471 14.33 -25.48 -21.23
CA THR A 471 13.36 -26.59 -21.30
C THR A 471 12.54 -26.57 -22.58
N HIS A 472 12.16 -25.39 -23.05
CA HIS A 472 11.28 -25.24 -24.21
C HIS A 472 12.09 -24.85 -25.44
N ASN A 473 11.88 -25.55 -26.56
CA ASN A 473 12.59 -25.32 -27.81
C ASN A 473 12.03 -24.08 -28.55
N PHE A 474 12.29 -22.89 -28.01
CA PHE A 474 11.92 -21.63 -28.65
C PHE A 474 12.83 -21.34 -29.85
N PRO A 475 12.32 -20.68 -30.90
CA PRO A 475 13.16 -20.18 -31.97
C PRO A 475 14.23 -19.23 -31.41
N ALA A 476 15.48 -19.40 -31.83
CA ALA A 476 16.56 -18.50 -31.44
C ALA A 476 16.23 -17.07 -31.89
N ARG A 477 16.28 -16.13 -30.94
CA ARG A 477 16.18 -14.69 -31.19
C ARG A 477 17.42 -13.99 -30.61
N PRO A 478 17.89 -12.88 -31.22
CA PRO A 478 18.96 -12.09 -30.64
C PRO A 478 18.57 -11.60 -29.23
N ALA A 479 19.53 -11.62 -28.31
CA ALA A 479 19.31 -11.06 -26.98
C ALA A 479 19.10 -9.54 -27.08
N VAL A 480 17.97 -9.06 -26.57
CA VAL A 480 17.67 -7.63 -26.48
C VAL A 480 18.11 -7.15 -25.10
N THR A 481 19.18 -6.36 -25.06
CA THR A 481 19.76 -5.81 -23.81
C THR A 481 19.49 -4.32 -23.65
N THR A 482 19.10 -3.64 -24.72
CA THR A 482 18.71 -2.24 -24.74
C THR A 482 17.41 -2.07 -25.52
N VAL A 483 16.64 -1.04 -25.19
CA VAL A 483 15.40 -0.72 -25.89
C VAL A 483 15.68 -0.23 -27.31
N SER A 484 14.78 -0.55 -28.24
CA SER A 484 14.87 -0.08 -29.63
C SER A 484 14.72 1.44 -29.72
N ASP A 485 15.26 2.05 -30.79
CA ASP A 485 15.17 3.50 -31.01
C ASP A 485 13.72 3.99 -31.09
N GLU A 486 12.81 3.18 -31.62
CA GLU A 486 11.37 3.47 -31.65
C GLU A 486 10.79 3.56 -30.23
N VAL A 487 11.13 2.60 -29.37
CA VAL A 487 10.69 2.59 -27.97
C VAL A 487 11.33 3.73 -27.19
N LYS A 488 12.61 4.06 -27.44
CA LYS A 488 13.27 5.24 -26.86
C LYS A 488 12.54 6.53 -27.23
N ALA A 489 12.22 6.71 -28.50
CA ALA A 489 11.50 7.89 -28.99
C ALA A 489 10.11 8.01 -28.36
N TYR A 490 9.38 6.89 -28.24
CA TYR A 490 8.09 6.87 -27.56
C TYR A 490 8.21 7.21 -26.08
N ALA A 491 9.15 6.61 -25.36
CA ALA A 491 9.39 6.87 -23.94
C ALA A 491 9.73 8.35 -23.68
N ALA A 492 10.59 8.94 -24.50
CA ALA A 492 10.93 10.36 -24.44
C ALA A 492 9.70 11.27 -24.65
N SER A 493 8.75 10.87 -25.50
CA SER A 493 7.52 11.64 -25.73
C SER A 493 6.58 11.68 -24.51
N LEU A 494 6.63 10.67 -23.64
CA LEU A 494 5.78 10.59 -22.44
C LEU A 494 6.27 11.50 -21.32
N VAL A 495 7.58 11.65 -21.15
CA VAL A 495 8.19 12.55 -20.15
C VAL A 495 7.76 14.01 -20.39
N ASN A 496 7.51 14.38 -21.65
CA ASN A 496 7.10 15.74 -22.03
C ASN A 496 5.59 16.01 -21.92
N ARG A 497 4.76 14.97 -21.69
CA ARG A 497 3.32 15.17 -21.47
C ARG A 497 3.10 15.49 -20.00
N ASN A 498 3.20 16.77 -19.65
CA ASN A 498 2.87 17.29 -18.33
C ASN A 498 1.34 17.51 -18.24
N PRO A 499 0.55 16.66 -17.55
CA PRO A 499 -0.86 16.97 -17.32
C PRO A 499 -0.97 17.85 -16.07
N TYR A 500 -0.17 18.91 -15.97
CA TYR A 500 -0.43 19.95 -15.00
C TYR A 500 -1.63 20.74 -15.51
N VAL A 501 -2.82 20.27 -15.16
CA VAL A 501 -3.98 21.16 -15.10
C VAL A 501 -3.71 22.06 -13.91
N SER A 502 -3.14 23.23 -14.18
CA SER A 502 -3.20 24.36 -13.25
C SER A 502 -4.67 24.47 -12.80
N ARG A 503 -4.95 24.07 -11.56
CA ARG A 503 -6.25 24.34 -10.94
C ARG A 503 -6.25 25.82 -10.60
N SER A 504 -6.57 26.62 -11.61
CA SER A 504 -6.83 28.06 -11.50
C SER A 504 -8.27 28.37 -11.07
N GLN A 505 -9.07 27.33 -10.76
CA GLN A 505 -10.48 27.48 -10.44
C GLN A 505 -10.72 27.30 -8.95
N ALA A 506 -11.42 28.28 -8.37
CA ALA A 506 -11.95 28.22 -7.02
C ALA A 506 -12.65 26.88 -6.75
N VAL A 507 -12.34 26.26 -5.61
CA VAL A 507 -13.01 25.02 -5.18
C VAL A 507 -14.24 25.41 -4.38
N ALA A 508 -15.43 25.14 -4.92
CA ALA A 508 -16.68 25.26 -4.20
C ALA A 508 -16.93 23.97 -3.38
N LEU A 509 -17.08 24.11 -2.08
CA LEU A 509 -17.42 23.05 -1.14
C LEU A 509 -18.83 23.27 -0.59
N THR A 510 -19.80 22.48 -1.04
CA THR A 510 -21.14 22.46 -0.43
C THR A 510 -21.22 21.31 0.57
N ILE A 511 -21.44 21.63 1.84
CA ILE A 511 -21.75 20.67 2.90
C ILE A 511 -23.27 20.70 3.13
N SER A 512 -23.92 19.56 2.90
CA SER A 512 -25.35 19.41 3.17
C SER A 512 -25.54 18.43 4.32
N GLU A 513 -25.99 18.92 5.47
CA GLU A 513 -26.12 18.09 6.68
C GLU A 513 -27.58 18.04 7.17
N GLN A 514 -28.07 16.82 7.43
CA GLN A 514 -29.44 16.60 7.89
C GLN A 514 -29.45 16.37 9.39
N LEU A 515 -29.90 17.36 10.15
CA LEU A 515 -29.97 17.28 11.61
C LEU A 515 -31.39 16.93 12.06
N PHE A 516 -31.57 15.71 12.57
CA PHE A 516 -32.85 15.25 13.11
C PHE A 516 -32.94 15.56 14.61
N GLY A 517 -33.91 16.38 15.01
CA GLY A 517 -34.15 16.66 16.43
C GLY A 517 -35.03 17.89 16.68
N GLN A 518 -35.45 18.06 17.94
CA GLN A 518 -36.03 19.31 18.43
C GLN A 518 -34.91 20.18 18.99
N ILE A 519 -34.90 21.48 18.67
CA ILE A 519 -34.03 22.45 19.35
C ILE A 519 -34.81 22.99 20.56
N PRO A 520 -34.51 22.55 21.80
CA PRO A 520 -35.28 22.96 22.96
C PRO A 520 -34.77 24.34 23.41
N SER A 521 -35.55 25.38 23.08
CA SER A 521 -35.41 26.77 23.52
C SER A 521 -34.22 27.56 22.93
N LYS A 522 -34.55 28.75 22.43
CA LYS A 522 -33.77 29.60 21.55
C LYS A 522 -32.82 30.49 22.33
N GLY A 523 -31.52 30.25 22.27
CA GLY A 523 -30.52 31.25 22.65
C GLY A 523 -30.77 32.57 21.90
N LYS A 524 -30.58 33.72 22.57
CA LYS A 524 -30.85 35.05 21.99
C LYS A 524 -30.13 35.27 20.64
N TRP A 525 -28.94 34.70 20.48
CA TRP A 525 -28.15 34.75 19.25
C TRP A 525 -28.85 34.03 18.08
N PHE A 526 -29.42 32.85 18.31
CA PHE A 526 -30.11 32.06 17.28
C PHE A 526 -31.44 32.70 16.88
N ALA A 527 -32.14 33.31 17.85
CA ALA A 527 -33.37 34.06 17.57
C ALA A 527 -33.14 35.28 16.67
N ALA A 528 -31.98 35.93 16.75
CA ALA A 528 -31.62 37.08 15.93
C ALA A 528 -31.26 36.72 14.48
N MET A 529 -30.98 35.44 14.20
CA MET A 529 -30.72 34.96 12.84
C MET A 529 -32.01 34.63 12.07
N LEU A 530 -33.12 34.38 12.76
CA LEU A 530 -34.41 34.07 12.15
C LEU A 530 -35.01 35.31 11.48
N LYS A 531 -35.67 35.13 10.32
CA LYS A 531 -36.49 36.18 9.72
C LYS A 531 -37.55 36.69 10.72
N ASP A 532 -37.84 37.99 10.66
CA ASP A 532 -38.70 38.67 11.64
C ASP A 532 -40.05 37.96 11.82
N GLY A 533 -40.37 37.61 13.07
CA GLY A 533 -41.62 36.96 13.45
C GLY A 533 -41.63 35.43 13.38
N GLU A 534 -40.59 34.79 12.84
CA GLU A 534 -40.57 33.32 12.70
C GLU A 534 -40.35 32.60 14.04
N ARG A 535 -41.27 31.69 14.37
CA ARG A 535 -41.11 30.74 15.47
C ARG A 535 -40.58 29.41 14.90
N CYS A 536 -39.34 29.07 15.23
CA CYS A 536 -38.72 27.77 14.89
C CYS A 536 -39.42 26.61 15.64
N PHE A 537 -40.62 26.28 15.20
CA PHE A 537 -41.40 25.11 15.61
C PHE A 537 -41.56 24.23 14.38
N ALA A 538 -40.67 23.26 14.20
CA ALA A 538 -40.66 22.34 13.06
C ALA A 538 -40.83 20.91 13.59
N PRO A 539 -42.06 20.35 13.62
CA PRO A 539 -42.33 19.05 14.23
C PRO A 539 -41.60 17.88 13.55
N ASN A 540 -41.10 18.08 12.32
CA ASN A 540 -40.39 17.09 11.52
C ASN A 540 -38.86 17.29 11.48
N GLY A 541 -38.30 18.21 12.27
CA GLY A 541 -36.87 18.56 12.27
C GLY A 541 -36.50 19.69 11.32
N LEU A 542 -35.22 20.08 11.30
CA LEU A 542 -34.66 21.15 10.46
C LEU A 542 -33.63 20.57 9.48
N LEU A 543 -33.51 21.20 8.33
CA LEU A 543 -32.45 20.89 7.38
C LEU A 543 -31.44 22.05 7.35
N VAL A 544 -30.15 21.74 7.42
CA VAL A 544 -29.07 22.74 7.37
C VAL A 544 -28.28 22.55 6.08
N LEU A 545 -28.25 23.57 5.24
CA LEU A 545 -27.39 23.61 4.06
C LEU A 545 -26.30 24.62 4.29
N ILE A 546 -25.05 24.23 4.10
CA ILE A 546 -23.88 25.10 4.22
C ILE A 546 -23.16 25.10 2.88
N ASP A 547 -23.25 26.20 2.14
CA ASP A 547 -22.42 26.43 0.97
C ASP A 547 -21.18 27.20 1.39
N VAL A 548 -20.00 26.68 1.07
CA VAL A 548 -18.73 27.40 1.22
C VAL A 548 -18.07 27.47 -0.13
N THR A 549 -17.90 28.66 -0.67
CA THR A 549 -17.05 28.85 -1.87
C THR A 549 -15.81 29.60 -1.45
N HIS A 550 -14.65 28.95 -1.53
CA HIS A 550 -13.37 29.59 -1.25
C HIS A 550 -12.50 29.56 -2.52
N PRO A 551 -11.87 30.69 -2.90
CA PRO A 551 -10.99 30.73 -4.06
C PRO A 551 -9.77 29.80 -3.92
N ASP A 552 -9.35 29.54 -2.68
CA ASP A 552 -8.23 28.65 -2.34
C ASP A 552 -8.56 27.83 -1.07
N ALA A 553 -9.27 26.71 -1.24
CA ALA A 553 -9.75 25.92 -0.09
C ALA A 553 -8.60 25.34 0.75
N ASP A 554 -7.43 25.11 0.15
CA ASP A 554 -6.25 24.60 0.85
C ASP A 554 -5.69 25.69 1.78
N GLN A 555 -5.56 26.94 1.30
CA GLN A 555 -5.18 28.08 2.15
C GLN A 555 -6.12 28.26 3.36
N TRP A 556 -7.44 28.12 3.15
CA TRP A 556 -8.41 28.21 4.24
C TRP A 556 -8.26 27.11 5.28
N LEU A 557 -8.04 25.86 4.84
CA LEU A 557 -7.82 24.73 5.76
C LEU A 557 -6.52 24.89 6.56
N ASP A 558 -5.54 25.59 6.02
CA ASP A 558 -4.23 25.83 6.64
C ASP A 558 -4.26 26.91 7.71
N ALA A 559 -5.03 27.98 7.49
CA ALA A 559 -5.14 29.12 8.40
C ALA A 559 -6.58 29.67 8.47
N PRO A 560 -7.55 28.90 9.02
CA PRO A 560 -8.97 29.27 8.99
C PRO A 560 -9.29 30.58 9.72
N GLY A 561 -8.39 31.05 10.61
CA GLY A 561 -8.51 32.33 11.29
C GLY A 561 -7.97 33.54 10.51
N GLU A 562 -7.16 33.33 9.47
CA GLU A 562 -6.54 34.40 8.68
C GLU A 562 -7.29 34.66 7.36
N THR A 563 -8.02 33.68 6.85
CA THR A 563 -8.90 33.80 5.68
C THR A 563 -10.35 33.50 6.08
N PRO A 564 -11.14 34.50 6.51
CA PRO A 564 -12.53 34.27 6.86
C PRO A 564 -13.36 33.79 5.66
N LEU A 565 -14.37 32.95 5.90
CA LEU A 565 -15.28 32.47 4.86
C LEU A 565 -16.31 33.55 4.47
N ASP A 566 -15.85 34.64 3.86
CA ASP A 566 -16.68 35.82 3.54
C ASP A 566 -17.84 35.51 2.57
N ASN A 567 -17.74 34.40 1.81
CA ASN A 567 -18.77 33.92 0.87
C ASN A 567 -19.48 32.63 1.33
N ALA A 568 -19.32 32.22 2.60
CA ALA A 568 -20.08 31.09 3.11
C ALA A 568 -21.54 31.47 3.35
N ARG A 569 -22.46 30.63 2.89
CA ARG A 569 -23.90 30.78 3.06
C ARG A 569 -24.43 29.58 3.83
N ILE A 570 -25.09 29.85 4.96
CA ILE A 570 -25.85 28.85 5.70
C ILE A 570 -27.33 29.12 5.44
N GLU A 571 -28.05 28.11 4.95
CA GLU A 571 -29.51 28.13 4.83
C GLU A 571 -30.13 27.12 5.79
N LEU A 572 -31.15 27.56 6.52
CA LEU A 572 -31.93 26.72 7.41
C LEU A 572 -33.34 26.55 6.84
N HIS A 573 -33.75 25.32 6.58
CA HIS A 573 -35.08 25.02 6.03
C HIS A 573 -35.91 24.20 7.03
N ARG A 574 -37.22 24.44 7.06
CA ARG A 574 -38.15 23.51 7.71
C ARG A 574 -38.14 22.20 6.92
N ASN A 575 -38.02 21.05 7.59
CA ASN A 575 -38.04 19.77 6.88
C ASN A 575 -39.45 19.53 6.26
N PRO A 576 -39.58 19.51 4.91
CA PRO A 576 -40.87 19.33 4.26
C PRO A 576 -41.29 17.86 4.19
N LEU A 577 -40.38 16.93 4.51
CA LEU A 577 -40.60 15.49 4.41
C LEU A 577 -40.98 14.89 5.78
N GLY A 578 -41.85 13.88 5.76
CA GLY A 578 -42.11 13.06 6.95
C GLY A 578 -40.91 12.16 7.30
N VAL A 579 -40.78 11.78 8.57
CA VAL A 579 -39.65 11.00 9.14
C VAL A 579 -39.26 9.76 8.30
N ARG A 580 -40.24 9.04 7.72
CA ARG A 580 -39.98 7.86 6.88
C ARG A 580 -39.43 8.18 5.48
N GLN A 581 -39.83 9.30 4.87
CA GLN A 581 -39.32 9.73 3.56
C GLN A 581 -37.90 10.31 3.69
N ALA A 582 -37.61 11.01 4.78
CA ALA A 582 -36.27 11.51 5.08
C ALA A 582 -35.25 10.36 5.26
N ALA A 583 -35.64 9.27 5.94
CA ALA A 583 -34.77 8.09 6.12
C ALA A 583 -34.36 7.39 4.80
N LEU A 584 -35.20 7.46 3.75
CA LEU A 584 -34.90 6.89 2.43
C LEU A 584 -33.87 7.71 1.62
N LEU A 585 -33.66 8.98 1.98
CA LEU A 585 -32.78 9.91 1.27
C LEU A 585 -31.43 10.15 1.99
N ASN A 586 -31.21 9.49 3.12
CA ASN A 586 -30.07 9.71 4.02
C ASN A 586 -28.68 9.51 3.35
N ALA A 587 -28.61 8.71 2.28
CA ALA A 587 -27.36 8.43 1.56
C ALA A 587 -27.06 9.40 0.40
N THR A 588 -28.05 10.18 -0.05
CA THR A 588 -27.92 11.03 -1.27
C THR A 588 -28.23 12.51 -1.02
N GLY A 589 -28.74 12.87 0.16
CA GLY A 589 -29.18 14.23 0.46
C GLY A 589 -30.57 14.53 -0.11
N ILE A 590 -31.22 15.61 0.36
CA ILE A 590 -32.46 16.13 -0.23
C ILE A 590 -32.06 17.24 -1.22
N PRO A 591 -32.35 17.12 -2.52
CA PRO A 591 -32.05 18.16 -3.50
C PRO A 591 -32.75 19.50 -3.19
N ARG A 592 -32.09 20.63 -3.47
CA ARG A 592 -32.61 21.98 -3.18
C ARG A 592 -33.97 22.24 -3.79
N GLU A 593 -34.23 21.72 -4.98
CA GLU A 593 -35.52 21.83 -5.68
C GLU A 593 -36.69 21.12 -4.97
N LYS A 594 -36.39 20.23 -4.00
CA LYS A 594 -37.40 19.57 -3.15
C LYS A 594 -37.59 20.27 -1.81
N LEU A 595 -36.74 21.25 -1.48
CA LEU A 595 -36.94 22.16 -0.37
C LEU A 595 -37.91 23.22 -0.85
N GLY A 596 -39.07 23.32 -0.21
CA GLY A 596 -40.04 24.36 -0.54
C GLY A 596 -39.46 25.76 -0.31
N THR A 597 -40.24 26.81 -0.55
CA THR A 597 -39.81 28.21 -0.33
C THR A 597 -39.68 28.61 1.16
N ASP A 598 -39.70 27.64 2.07
CA ASP A 598 -39.90 27.83 3.51
C ASP A 598 -38.56 27.87 4.27
N THR A 599 -37.69 28.78 3.81
CA THR A 599 -36.35 29.05 4.38
C THR A 599 -36.45 29.97 5.59
N LEU A 600 -36.01 29.48 6.75
CA LEU A 600 -36.04 30.16 8.04
C LEU A 600 -34.94 31.23 8.18
N VAL A 601 -33.75 30.94 7.64
CA VAL A 601 -32.54 31.79 7.63
C VAL A 601 -31.80 31.56 6.33
#